data_AF-A0A8A4TKI7-F1
#
_entry.id   AF-A0A8A4TKI7-F1
#
_cell.length_a   1.000
_cell.length_b   1.000
_cell.length_c   1.000
_cell.angle_alpha   90.00
_cell.angle_beta   90.00
_cell.angle_gamma   90.00
#
_symmetry.space_group_name_H-M   'P 1'
#
loop_
_entity.id
_entity.type
_entity.pdbx_description
1 polymer ?
#
loop_
_entity_poly.entity_id
_entity_poly.type
_entity_poly.pdbx_seq_one_letter_code
_entity_poly.pdbx_strand_id
1 'polypeptide(L)'
;MRIPCLLLLLQTCTLFAYQTDLAFPWATHNEDFPSQITINNPHNLGARVTLTLTRAGETTETHRVELILNPFDQQAFTIDTLFPDLASGTGFNVRLASSADDLRASVTVWATSTATRASPAQTNAQPMNQAAPILLFNNLPRNETGFAAPVVMNTGDTPAEVRFYAYQFGSRGEPVTRTVAAGTSHAETMGDLFPESAGPYYVVAESDQPLLGASFVFNELREPALAHAMPLDQLPAVRNGSEVSTLASDQGFVDAITVDGEGNLYVSDFFGGGDFNDIRGTRVLKVSPEGDVSTYAEGFDGPLGQAWDSQGNLYVSNWNAGDVRRVTPAGELTVFATGFNGPSGLAIDAQDNLFVANYLDGQTIHRVTPAGEVSVFVQDAALNGPVGIVFDEAGTLYVANYNDGKIFSLSPEGAMSLIAQIRGPNFFTIGYLTYAGGHLYATAIGEGKIYKVSLDGDVSVLAGTGGFDLVDGPAADAVFANPNGITAAADGSRLYMTSFAGRVVRVITLP
;
A
#
# COMPACT_ATOMS: atom_id res chain seq x y z
N MET A 1 -16.08 -45.17 5.36
CA MET A 1 -16.03 -44.62 3.99
C MET A 1 -17.41 -44.07 3.64
N ARG A 2 -17.61 -42.76 3.80
CA ARG A 2 -18.74 -41.98 3.28
C ARG A 2 -18.17 -40.59 2.99
N ILE A 3 -18.28 -40.16 1.74
CA ILE A 3 -17.83 -38.87 1.22
C ILE A 3 -18.93 -37.83 1.57
N PRO A 4 -18.64 -36.67 2.16
CA PRO A 4 -19.61 -35.58 2.24
C PRO A 4 -19.63 -34.81 0.91
N CYS A 5 -20.80 -34.72 0.30
CA CYS A 5 -21.06 -33.92 -0.89
C CYS A 5 -21.05 -32.42 -0.56
N LEU A 6 -20.26 -31.64 -1.31
CA LEU A 6 -20.39 -30.18 -1.41
C LEU A 6 -21.54 -29.87 -2.38
N LEU A 7 -22.63 -29.25 -1.90
CA LEU A 7 -23.71 -28.76 -2.76
C LEU A 7 -23.49 -27.25 -2.98
N LEU A 8 -22.97 -26.88 -4.15
CA LEU A 8 -22.76 -25.50 -4.56
C LEU A 8 -24.03 -25.02 -5.29
N LEU A 9 -24.83 -24.13 -4.68
CA LEU A 9 -25.95 -23.47 -5.35
C LEU A 9 -25.47 -22.15 -5.94
N LEU A 10 -25.14 -22.17 -7.24
CA LEU A 10 -24.88 -20.97 -8.04
C LEU A 10 -26.21 -20.44 -8.58
N GLN A 11 -26.64 -19.24 -8.16
CA GLN A 11 -27.65 -18.48 -8.88
C GLN A 11 -27.07 -17.14 -9.32
N THR A 12 -26.84 -17.01 -10.62
CA THR A 12 -26.46 -15.76 -11.28
C THR A 12 -27.72 -15.08 -11.82
N CYS A 13 -28.11 -13.94 -11.26
CA CYS A 13 -29.10 -13.06 -11.86
C CYS A 13 -28.38 -11.84 -12.46
N THR A 14 -28.24 -11.80 -13.78
CA THR A 14 -27.86 -10.58 -14.49
C THR A 14 -29.14 -9.79 -14.76
N LEU A 15 -29.34 -8.67 -14.06
CA LEU A 15 -30.49 -7.79 -14.29
C LEU A 15 -30.04 -6.37 -14.60
N PHE A 16 -30.73 -5.73 -15.53
CA PHE A 16 -30.73 -4.28 -15.74
C PHE A 16 -31.89 -3.72 -14.93
N ALA A 17 -31.64 -2.97 -13.85
CA ALA A 17 -32.71 -2.55 -12.95
C ALA A 17 -32.69 -1.06 -12.59
N TYR A 18 -33.79 -0.38 -12.90
CA TYR A 18 -34.35 0.71 -12.12
C TYR A 18 -35.04 0.10 -10.89
N GLN A 19 -34.60 0.45 -9.67
CA GLN A 19 -35.16 0.05 -8.36
C GLN A 19 -35.90 -1.31 -8.33
N THR A 20 -35.21 -2.40 -7.95
CA THR A 20 -35.85 -3.71 -7.75
C THR A 20 -35.48 -4.32 -6.40
N ASP A 21 -36.47 -4.92 -5.74
CA ASP A 21 -36.31 -5.78 -4.56
C ASP A 21 -35.88 -7.19 -5.00
N LEU A 22 -34.74 -7.70 -4.50
CA LEU A 22 -34.29 -9.08 -4.73
C LEU A 22 -34.46 -9.89 -3.45
N ALA A 23 -35.23 -10.98 -3.53
CA ALA A 23 -35.47 -11.86 -2.39
C ALA A 23 -34.53 -13.08 -2.44
N PHE A 24 -33.71 -13.26 -1.40
CA PHE A 24 -32.79 -14.41 -1.26
C PHE A 24 -33.14 -15.23 -0.01
N PRO A 25 -34.25 -16.00 -0.02
CA PRO A 25 -34.82 -16.61 1.19
C PRO A 25 -33.98 -17.74 1.82
N TRP A 26 -32.77 -18.03 1.30
CA TRP A 26 -31.90 -19.12 1.73
C TRP A 26 -30.41 -18.72 1.86
N ALA A 27 -30.06 -17.44 1.69
CA ALA A 27 -28.71 -16.96 1.98
C ALA A 27 -28.55 -16.77 3.51
N THR A 28 -28.05 -17.79 4.20
CA THR A 28 -27.74 -17.69 5.64
C THR A 28 -26.35 -17.12 5.84
N HIS A 29 -26.25 -16.05 6.63
CA HIS A 29 -24.98 -15.58 7.16
C HIS A 29 -24.39 -16.61 8.14
N ASN A 30 -23.10 -16.94 8.02
CA ASN A 30 -22.39 -17.84 8.95
C ASN A 30 -21.02 -17.23 9.26
N GLU A 31 -20.68 -17.09 10.54
CA GLU A 31 -19.38 -16.54 11.01
C GLU A 31 -18.18 -17.34 10.49
N ASP A 32 -18.37 -18.63 10.18
CA ASP A 32 -17.33 -19.49 9.62
C ASP A 32 -17.16 -19.34 8.09
N PHE A 33 -18.14 -18.75 7.39
CA PHE A 33 -18.17 -18.63 5.93
C PHE A 33 -18.93 -17.37 5.48
N PRO A 34 -18.24 -16.23 5.27
CA PRO A 34 -18.89 -14.96 4.98
C PRO A 34 -19.54 -14.98 3.60
N SER A 35 -20.83 -14.64 3.55
CA SER A 35 -21.53 -14.39 2.29
C SER A 35 -20.99 -13.09 1.67
N GLN A 36 -20.65 -13.12 0.38
CA GLN A 36 -20.14 -11.96 -0.37
C GLN A 36 -21.20 -11.36 -1.28
N ILE A 37 -21.25 -10.03 -1.33
CA ILE A 37 -22.04 -9.22 -2.27
C ILE A 37 -21.06 -8.60 -3.27
N THR A 38 -21.16 -8.97 -4.54
CA THR A 38 -20.37 -8.33 -5.61
C THR A 38 -21.23 -7.35 -6.37
N ILE A 39 -20.79 -6.09 -6.49
CA ILE A 39 -21.43 -5.04 -7.28
C ILE A 39 -20.51 -4.66 -8.44
N ASN A 40 -21.01 -4.75 -9.67
CA ASN A 40 -20.29 -4.33 -10.87
C ASN A 40 -20.73 -2.91 -11.27
N ASN A 41 -19.83 -1.92 -11.33
CA ASN A 41 -20.18 -0.53 -11.72
C ASN A 41 -19.32 0.00 -12.88
N PRO A 42 -19.63 -0.40 -14.12
CA PRO A 42 -18.75 -0.10 -15.26
C PRO A 42 -18.83 1.33 -15.80
N HIS A 43 -19.72 2.21 -15.32
CA HIS A 43 -19.98 3.48 -16.04
C HIS A 43 -20.23 4.74 -15.20
N ASN A 44 -20.45 4.67 -13.88
CA ASN A 44 -20.81 5.87 -13.10
C ASN A 44 -19.82 6.16 -11.97
N LEU A 45 -19.06 7.24 -12.15
CA LEU A 45 -18.13 7.82 -11.17
C LEU A 45 -18.89 8.41 -9.96
N GLY A 46 -18.55 7.95 -8.75
CA GLY A 46 -19.05 8.54 -7.50
C GLY A 46 -20.52 8.31 -7.20
N ALA A 47 -21.16 7.33 -7.86
CA ALA A 47 -22.55 6.99 -7.60
C ALA A 47 -22.73 6.52 -6.14
N ARG A 48 -23.60 7.20 -5.40
CA ARG A 48 -24.05 6.74 -4.08
C ARG A 48 -25.08 5.64 -4.28
N VAL A 49 -24.78 4.49 -3.73
CA VAL A 49 -25.64 3.31 -3.77
C VAL A 49 -26.05 2.96 -2.36
N THR A 50 -27.36 2.90 -2.13
CA THR A 50 -27.93 2.44 -0.86
C THR A 50 -28.21 0.94 -0.99
N LEU A 51 -27.52 0.16 -0.16
CA LEU A 51 -27.86 -1.24 0.07
C LEU A 51 -28.82 -1.32 1.26
N THR A 52 -29.91 -2.07 1.09
CA THR A 52 -30.85 -2.35 2.16
C THR A 52 -30.97 -3.86 2.35
N LEU A 53 -30.74 -4.34 3.57
CA LEU A 53 -31.04 -5.71 3.98
C LEU A 53 -32.32 -5.74 4.81
N THR A 54 -33.23 -6.64 4.49
CA THR A 54 -34.44 -6.90 5.27
C THR A 54 -34.48 -8.37 5.65
N ARG A 55 -34.69 -8.68 6.93
CA ARG A 55 -34.75 -10.05 7.42
C ARG A 55 -35.87 -10.84 6.73
N ALA A 56 -35.58 -12.07 6.30
CA ALA A 56 -36.55 -12.91 5.61
C ALA A 56 -37.72 -13.26 6.56
N GLY A 57 -38.92 -12.81 6.22
CA GLY A 57 -40.16 -13.07 6.99
C GLY A 57 -40.56 -11.95 7.96
N GLU A 58 -39.75 -10.91 8.13
CA GLU A 58 -40.05 -9.76 9.00
C GLU A 58 -39.91 -8.45 8.20
N THR A 59 -40.94 -7.61 8.18
CA THR A 59 -40.94 -6.34 7.42
C THR A 59 -40.35 -5.16 8.16
N THR A 60 -40.00 -5.32 9.44
CA THR A 60 -39.63 -4.20 10.34
C THR A 60 -38.13 -4.08 10.61
N GLU A 61 -37.35 -5.15 10.48
CA GLU A 61 -35.91 -5.11 10.72
C GLU A 61 -35.17 -4.85 9.40
N THR A 62 -34.75 -3.60 9.22
CA THR A 62 -34.12 -3.11 7.98
C THR A 62 -32.79 -2.43 8.29
N HIS A 63 -31.71 -2.95 7.73
CA HIS A 63 -30.37 -2.37 7.85
C HIS A 63 -29.98 -1.70 6.53
N ARG A 64 -29.36 -0.53 6.61
CA ARG A 64 -28.98 0.27 5.43
C ARG A 64 -27.54 0.72 5.53
N VAL A 65 -26.82 0.62 4.41
CA VAL A 65 -25.49 1.20 4.25
C VAL A 65 -25.46 1.98 2.93
N GLU A 66 -24.90 3.18 2.97
CA GLU A 66 -24.56 3.92 1.76
C GLU A 66 -23.12 3.59 1.37
N LEU A 67 -22.94 3.20 0.11
CA LEU A 67 -21.65 2.94 -0.49
C LEU A 67 -21.38 3.97 -1.57
N ILE A 68 -20.13 4.40 -1.64
CA ILE A 68 -19.60 5.13 -2.78
C ILE A 68 -18.84 4.11 -3.62
N LEU A 69 -19.35 3.84 -4.83
CA LEU A 69 -18.74 2.84 -5.70
C LEU A 69 -17.58 3.44 -6.50
N ASN A 70 -16.50 2.69 -6.62
CA ASN A 70 -15.40 3.07 -7.50
C ASN A 70 -15.83 2.92 -8.96
N PRO A 71 -15.30 3.79 -9.84
CA PRO A 71 -15.59 3.71 -11.27
C PRO A 71 -14.87 2.51 -11.90
N PHE A 72 -15.55 1.83 -12.83
CA PHE A 72 -14.97 0.79 -13.71
C PHE A 72 -14.51 -0.52 -13.03
N ASP A 73 -14.86 -0.71 -11.75
CA ASP A 73 -14.49 -1.91 -10.98
C ASP A 73 -15.68 -2.83 -10.64
N GLN A 74 -15.36 -4.12 -10.48
CA GLN A 74 -16.16 -5.04 -9.68
C GLN A 74 -15.71 -4.93 -8.22
N GLN A 75 -16.60 -4.48 -7.34
CA GLN A 75 -16.34 -4.39 -5.92
C GLN A 75 -17.06 -5.53 -5.19
N ALA A 76 -16.31 -6.28 -4.37
CA ALA A 76 -16.86 -7.34 -3.53
C ALA A 76 -16.83 -6.90 -2.07
N PHE A 77 -17.95 -7.05 -1.39
CA PHE A 77 -18.12 -6.72 0.02
C PHE A 77 -18.54 -7.96 0.78
N THR A 78 -18.05 -8.15 2.00
CA THR A 78 -18.59 -9.17 2.92
C THR A 78 -19.75 -8.58 3.71
N ILE A 79 -20.79 -9.38 3.96
CA ILE A 79 -21.94 -8.92 4.75
C ILE A 79 -21.51 -8.47 6.15
N ASP A 80 -20.54 -9.14 6.78
CA ASP A 80 -19.97 -8.77 8.09
C ASP A 80 -19.40 -7.35 8.12
N THR A 81 -18.74 -6.94 7.03
CA THR A 81 -18.13 -5.61 6.97
C THR A 81 -19.19 -4.54 6.78
N LEU A 82 -20.23 -4.84 6.01
CA LEU A 82 -21.30 -3.90 5.73
C LEU A 82 -22.32 -3.79 6.87
N PHE A 83 -22.52 -4.86 7.63
CA PHE A 83 -23.54 -5.00 8.65
C PHE A 83 -23.02 -5.80 9.85
N PRO A 84 -22.13 -5.22 10.68
CA PRO A 84 -21.49 -5.94 11.79
C PRO A 84 -22.45 -6.33 12.93
N ASP A 85 -23.60 -5.65 13.03
CA ASP A 85 -24.61 -5.91 14.08
C ASP A 85 -25.63 -7.01 13.69
N LEU A 86 -25.42 -7.66 12.54
CA LEU A 86 -26.34 -8.64 11.99
C LEU A 86 -26.12 -10.01 12.68
N ALA A 87 -27.17 -10.54 13.33
CA ALA A 87 -27.05 -11.82 14.05
C ALA A 87 -26.79 -13.01 13.10
N SER A 88 -25.82 -13.86 13.42
CA SER A 88 -25.46 -15.01 12.58
C SER A 88 -26.59 -16.04 12.42
N GLY A 89 -26.61 -16.72 11.27
CA GLY A 89 -27.60 -17.76 10.92
C GLY A 89 -28.95 -17.26 10.37
N THR A 90 -29.10 -15.96 10.11
CA THR A 90 -30.33 -15.35 9.60
C THR A 90 -30.32 -15.21 8.07
N GLY A 91 -31.51 -15.32 7.45
CA GLY A 91 -31.71 -15.12 6.01
C GLY A 91 -32.17 -13.70 5.68
N PHE A 92 -31.76 -13.14 4.54
CA PHE A 92 -32.01 -11.74 4.18
C PHE A 92 -32.47 -11.54 2.73
N ASN A 93 -33.27 -10.48 2.52
CA ASN A 93 -33.55 -9.90 1.21
C ASN A 93 -32.64 -8.70 0.99
N VAL A 94 -32.14 -8.52 -0.24
CA VAL A 94 -31.21 -7.43 -0.60
C VAL A 94 -31.91 -6.51 -1.59
N ARG A 95 -31.97 -5.23 -1.29
CA ARG A 95 -32.43 -4.19 -2.22
C ARG A 95 -31.29 -3.22 -2.52
N LEU A 96 -31.14 -2.87 -3.80
CA LEU A 96 -30.21 -1.87 -4.29
C LEU A 96 -30.98 -0.63 -4.75
N ALA A 97 -30.55 0.55 -4.33
CA ALA A 97 -31.05 1.83 -4.85
C ALA A 97 -29.87 2.75 -5.19
N SER A 98 -29.96 3.50 -6.29
CA SER A 98 -28.94 4.43 -6.76
C SER A 98 -29.50 5.85 -6.81
N SER A 99 -28.67 6.85 -6.53
CA SER A 99 -28.98 8.27 -6.75
C SER A 99 -28.77 8.74 -8.20
N ALA A 100 -28.10 7.93 -9.04
CA ALA A 100 -27.84 8.22 -10.45
C ALA A 100 -28.84 7.50 -11.36
N ASP A 101 -29.34 8.22 -12.38
CA ASP A 101 -30.42 7.78 -13.28
C ASP A 101 -30.07 6.59 -14.20
N ASP A 102 -28.80 6.19 -14.31
CA ASP A 102 -28.35 5.15 -15.25
C ASP A 102 -27.36 4.13 -14.63
N LEU A 103 -27.68 3.64 -13.42
CA LEU A 103 -26.83 2.65 -12.75
C LEU A 103 -26.99 1.25 -13.38
N ARG A 104 -25.97 0.81 -14.13
CA ARG A 104 -25.87 -0.56 -14.66
C ARG A 104 -25.10 -1.46 -13.71
N ALA A 105 -25.72 -1.84 -12.59
CA ALA A 105 -25.09 -2.74 -11.62
C ALA A 105 -25.73 -4.13 -11.56
N SER A 106 -24.88 -5.16 -11.50
CA SER A 106 -25.28 -6.54 -11.19
C SER A 106 -24.84 -6.89 -9.78
N VAL A 107 -25.73 -7.51 -9.01
CA VAL A 107 -25.43 -8.00 -7.64
C VAL A 107 -25.38 -9.52 -7.64
N THR A 108 -24.25 -10.09 -7.20
CA THR A 108 -24.10 -11.55 -7.01
C THR A 108 -23.89 -11.85 -5.53
N VAL A 109 -24.63 -12.82 -4.99
CA VAL A 109 -24.50 -13.28 -3.60
C VAL A 109 -23.98 -14.70 -3.55
N TRP A 110 -22.88 -14.93 -2.84
CA TRP A 110 -22.31 -16.27 -2.61
C TRP A 110 -22.68 -16.78 -1.21
N ALA A 111 -23.18 -18.02 -1.10
CA ALA A 111 -23.40 -18.69 0.18
C ALA A 111 -22.73 -20.08 0.17
N THR A 112 -22.01 -20.44 1.24
CA THR A 112 -21.46 -21.80 1.41
C THR A 112 -22.00 -22.42 2.71
N SER A 113 -22.25 -23.73 2.70
CA SER A 113 -22.65 -24.47 3.91
C SER A 113 -21.96 -25.84 3.95
N THR A 114 -21.40 -26.22 5.11
CA THR A 114 -21.24 -27.62 5.56
C THR A 114 -21.06 -27.69 7.09
N ALA A 115 -21.51 -28.81 7.70
CA ALA A 115 -21.61 -28.99 9.14
C ALA A 115 -20.58 -29.97 9.75
N THR A 116 -20.24 -29.72 11.03
CA THR A 116 -19.78 -30.60 12.14
C THR A 116 -18.30 -30.65 12.57
N ARG A 117 -18.17 -30.68 13.92
CA ARG A 117 -17.10 -30.34 14.86
C ARG A 117 -16.32 -31.58 15.36
N ALA A 118 -15.04 -31.44 15.69
CA ALA A 118 -14.23 -32.43 16.46
C ALA A 118 -13.59 -31.79 17.71
N SER A 119 -13.43 -32.59 18.78
CA SER A 119 -13.00 -32.24 20.15
C SER A 119 -11.47 -32.05 20.33
N PRO A 120 -11.01 -31.36 21.41
CA PRO A 120 -9.58 -31.02 21.57
C PRO A 120 -8.75 -32.17 22.17
N ALA A 121 -7.55 -32.36 21.63
CA ALA A 121 -6.49 -33.21 22.20
C ALA A 121 -5.32 -32.33 22.67
N GLN A 122 -4.75 -32.68 23.83
CA GLN A 122 -3.56 -32.05 24.42
C GLN A 122 -2.35 -32.14 23.49
N THR A 123 -1.62 -31.04 23.29
CA THR A 123 -0.35 -31.02 22.54
C THR A 123 0.83 -30.79 23.48
N ASN A 124 1.74 -31.78 23.51
CA ASN A 124 3.06 -31.70 24.09
C ASN A 124 3.91 -30.65 23.34
N ALA A 125 4.60 -29.79 24.08
CA ALA A 125 5.57 -28.83 23.53
C ALA A 125 6.73 -29.57 22.83
N GLN A 126 7.03 -29.19 21.59
CA GLN A 126 8.20 -29.66 20.83
C GLN A 126 9.38 -28.69 21.07
N PRO A 127 10.62 -29.18 21.17
CA PRO A 127 11.80 -28.31 21.29
C PRO A 127 12.02 -27.49 20.00
N MET A 128 12.13 -26.17 20.14
CA MET A 128 12.44 -25.26 19.03
C MET A 128 13.91 -25.40 18.63
N ASN A 129 14.15 -26.03 17.49
CA ASN A 129 15.45 -26.08 16.82
C ASN A 129 15.40 -25.24 15.54
N GLN A 130 15.44 -23.91 15.68
CA GLN A 130 15.96 -22.95 14.69
C GLN A 130 15.86 -21.53 15.27
N ALA A 131 16.84 -20.69 14.93
CA ALA A 131 17.11 -19.40 15.56
C ALA A 131 15.91 -18.45 15.55
N ALA A 132 15.32 -18.20 16.72
CA ALA A 132 14.47 -17.05 16.99
C ALA A 132 15.12 -16.27 18.15
N PRO A 133 15.63 -15.05 17.93
CA PRO A 133 16.14 -14.21 19.01
C PRO A 133 15.02 -13.65 19.88
N ILE A 134 13.75 -13.84 19.47
CA ILE A 134 12.58 -13.20 20.08
C ILE A 134 11.39 -14.14 20.23
N LEU A 135 10.73 -14.11 21.39
CA LEU A 135 9.53 -14.88 21.72
C LEU A 135 8.40 -13.94 22.15
N LEU A 136 7.21 -14.13 21.58
CA LEU A 136 6.00 -13.36 21.88
C LEU A 136 4.93 -14.21 22.56
N PHE A 137 4.27 -13.65 23.56
CA PHE A 137 3.11 -14.28 24.23
C PHE A 137 1.91 -13.34 24.21
N ASN A 138 0.75 -13.81 23.72
CA ASN A 138 -0.51 -13.07 23.68
C ASN A 138 -1.59 -13.74 24.55
N ASN A 139 -2.56 -12.95 25.04
CA ASN A 139 -3.78 -13.42 25.72
C ASN A 139 -3.55 -14.23 27.03
N LEU A 140 -2.71 -13.72 27.94
CA LEU A 140 -2.60 -14.31 29.28
C LEU A 140 -3.87 -14.02 30.12
N PRO A 141 -4.64 -15.03 30.55
CA PRO A 141 -5.91 -14.82 31.25
C PRO A 141 -5.72 -14.31 32.70
N ARG A 142 -6.70 -13.53 33.20
CA ARG A 142 -6.87 -13.26 34.65
C ARG A 142 -7.73 -14.34 35.30
N ASN A 143 -7.45 -14.69 36.55
CA ASN A 143 -8.47 -15.28 37.44
C ASN A 143 -8.90 -14.25 38.52
N GLU A 144 -10.03 -14.53 39.19
CA GLU A 144 -10.71 -13.65 40.13
C GLU A 144 -9.91 -13.29 41.41
N THR A 145 -8.73 -13.88 41.61
CA THR A 145 -7.86 -13.64 42.79
C THR A 145 -6.60 -12.82 42.49
N GLY A 146 -6.40 -12.38 41.25
CA GLY A 146 -5.20 -11.63 40.86
C GLY A 146 -4.04 -12.54 40.42
N PHE A 147 -3.55 -12.25 39.21
CA PHE A 147 -2.43 -12.82 38.47
C PHE A 147 -2.43 -14.35 38.24
N ALA A 148 -2.21 -14.72 36.98
CA ALA A 148 -2.08 -16.10 36.54
C ALA A 148 -0.94 -16.84 37.25
N ALA A 149 -1.07 -18.15 37.27
CA ALA A 149 -0.10 -19.14 37.72
C ALA A 149 1.36 -18.84 37.30
N PRO A 150 2.36 -19.35 38.06
CA PRO A 150 3.77 -19.03 37.83
C PRO A 150 4.20 -19.35 36.41
N VAL A 151 4.86 -18.39 35.76
CA VAL A 151 5.58 -18.60 34.50
C VAL A 151 6.97 -19.09 34.87
N VAL A 152 7.17 -20.41 34.86
CA VAL A 152 8.49 -20.96 35.17
C VAL A 152 9.34 -20.86 33.90
N MET A 153 10.26 -19.90 33.90
CA MET A 153 11.23 -19.71 32.81
C MET A 153 12.49 -20.51 33.12
N ASN A 154 12.75 -21.55 32.33
CA ASN A 154 14.03 -22.24 32.40
C ASN A 154 14.86 -21.81 31.21
N THR A 155 15.73 -20.83 31.40
CA THR A 155 16.68 -20.37 30.40
C THR A 155 17.77 -21.41 30.12
N GLY A 156 17.89 -22.47 30.94
CA GLY A 156 19.01 -23.41 30.85
C GLY A 156 20.36 -22.73 31.14
N ASP A 157 21.46 -23.41 30.82
CA ASP A 157 22.82 -22.85 30.89
C ASP A 157 23.09 -21.89 29.71
N THR A 158 22.17 -20.97 29.39
CA THR A 158 22.39 -20.01 28.30
C THR A 158 23.44 -18.97 28.72
N PRO A 159 24.46 -18.72 27.87
CA PRO A 159 25.55 -17.78 28.18
C PRO A 159 25.18 -16.30 27.95
N ALA A 160 23.92 -15.99 27.60
CA ALA A 160 23.49 -14.68 27.14
C ALA A 160 22.48 -14.00 28.09
N GLU A 161 22.54 -12.68 28.11
CA GLU A 161 21.56 -11.82 28.79
C GLU A 161 20.23 -11.88 28.04
N VAL A 162 19.11 -11.88 28.78
CA VAL A 162 17.77 -11.84 28.20
C VAL A 162 17.03 -10.63 28.73
N ARG A 163 16.49 -9.80 27.82
CA ARG A 163 15.69 -8.62 28.13
C ARG A 163 14.23 -8.90 27.85
N PHE A 164 13.37 -8.48 28.75
CA PHE A 164 11.93 -8.66 28.66
C PHE A 164 11.25 -7.30 28.58
N TYR A 165 10.27 -7.19 27.66
CA TYR A 165 9.45 -6.02 27.47
C TYR A 165 7.99 -6.43 27.59
N ALA A 166 7.25 -5.82 28.51
CA ALA A 166 5.82 -6.03 28.64
C ALA A 166 5.07 -4.78 28.15
N TYR A 167 4.21 -5.00 27.15
CA TYR A 167 3.37 -3.96 26.56
C TYR A 167 1.92 -4.20 26.94
N GLN A 168 1.28 -3.16 27.47
CA GLN A 168 -0.13 -3.23 27.83
C GLN A 168 -0.99 -3.10 26.57
N PHE A 169 -1.93 -4.02 26.40
CA PHE A 169 -2.82 -4.05 25.25
C PHE A 169 -3.62 -2.74 25.14
N GLY A 170 -3.61 -2.11 23.96
CA GLY A 170 -4.35 -0.87 23.69
C GLY A 170 -3.72 0.42 24.24
N SER A 171 -2.51 0.37 24.81
CA SER A 171 -1.78 1.57 25.26
C SER A 171 -0.64 1.94 24.29
N ARG A 172 -0.37 3.25 24.15
CA ARG A 172 0.80 3.80 23.40
C ARG A 172 1.98 4.12 24.34
N GLY A 173 2.04 3.50 25.52
CA GLY A 173 3.08 3.78 26.52
C GLY A 173 4.38 3.03 26.26
N GLU A 174 5.47 3.53 26.85
CA GLU A 174 6.76 2.82 26.91
C GLU A 174 6.59 1.45 27.61
N PRO A 175 7.24 0.38 27.11
CA PRO A 175 7.15 -0.93 27.74
C PRO A 175 7.79 -0.94 29.12
N VAL A 176 7.23 -1.74 30.02
CA VAL A 176 7.95 -2.06 31.25
C VAL A 176 9.05 -3.06 30.89
N THR A 177 10.29 -2.70 31.20
CA THR A 177 11.48 -3.46 30.79
C THR A 177 12.14 -4.14 31.99
N ARG A 178 12.58 -5.39 31.83
CA ARG A 178 13.37 -6.10 32.85
C ARG A 178 14.44 -6.98 32.23
N THR A 179 15.61 -7.03 32.85
CA THR A 179 16.77 -7.81 32.37
C THR A 179 17.08 -8.96 33.31
N VAL A 180 17.33 -10.15 32.75
CA VAL A 180 17.78 -11.34 33.48
C VAL A 180 19.17 -11.74 32.98
N ALA A 181 20.09 -11.98 33.93
CA ALA A 181 21.46 -12.35 33.64
C ALA A 181 21.60 -13.80 33.15
N ALA A 182 22.65 -14.07 32.39
CA ALA A 182 23.00 -15.40 31.88
C ALA A 182 23.20 -16.45 32.99
N GLY A 183 22.84 -17.71 32.73
CA GLY A 183 23.17 -18.86 33.58
C GLY A 183 22.39 -19.02 34.89
N THR A 184 21.30 -18.27 35.10
CA THR A 184 20.42 -18.45 36.27
C THR A 184 19.11 -19.13 35.89
N SER A 185 18.84 -20.31 36.45
CA SER A 185 17.48 -20.88 36.45
C SER A 185 16.61 -20.03 37.38
N HIS A 186 15.59 -19.35 36.85
CA HIS A 186 14.82 -18.37 37.61
C HIS A 186 13.31 -18.60 37.44
N ALA A 187 12.61 -18.85 38.55
CA ALA A 187 11.15 -18.98 38.56
C ALA A 187 10.54 -17.68 39.08
N GLU A 188 9.85 -16.94 38.23
CA GLU A 188 9.17 -15.69 38.60
C GLU A 188 7.72 -15.70 38.13
N THR A 189 6.85 -15.01 38.85
CA THR A 189 5.48 -14.76 38.38
C THR A 189 5.43 -13.49 37.53
N MET A 190 4.40 -13.36 36.69
CA MET A 190 4.16 -12.11 35.96
C MET A 190 3.96 -10.92 36.90
N GLY A 191 3.45 -11.18 38.12
CA GLY A 191 3.33 -10.18 39.18
C GLY A 191 4.68 -9.76 39.80
N ASP A 192 5.68 -10.65 39.80
CA ASP A 192 7.04 -10.32 40.26
C ASP A 192 7.82 -9.53 39.20
N LEU A 193 7.60 -9.86 37.92
CA LEU A 193 8.21 -9.15 36.79
C LEU A 193 7.62 -7.74 36.60
N PHE A 194 6.32 -7.57 36.83
CA PHE A 194 5.58 -6.34 36.51
C PHE A 194 4.55 -5.95 37.59
N PRO A 195 5.00 -5.59 38.81
CA PRO A 195 4.15 -5.44 40.00
C PRO A 195 3.14 -4.28 39.93
N GLU A 196 3.35 -3.28 39.08
CA GLU A 196 2.52 -2.06 39.02
C GLU A 196 1.46 -2.08 37.90
N SER A 197 1.30 -3.20 37.22
CA SER A 197 0.73 -3.22 35.86
C SER A 197 -0.68 -3.87 35.85
N ALA A 198 -1.71 -3.11 35.44
CA ALA A 198 -3.12 -3.53 35.48
C ALA A 198 -3.69 -3.71 34.06
N GLY A 199 -3.49 -4.86 33.43
CA GLY A 199 -4.14 -5.17 32.15
C GLY A 199 -3.65 -6.45 31.49
N PRO A 200 -4.23 -6.87 30.34
CA PRO A 200 -3.63 -7.88 29.48
C PRO A 200 -2.34 -7.34 28.84
N TYR A 201 -1.29 -8.15 28.85
CA TYR A 201 0.02 -7.81 28.27
C TYR A 201 0.35 -8.74 27.11
N TYR A 202 1.17 -8.23 26.17
CA TYR A 202 2.06 -9.09 25.40
C TYR A 202 3.49 -8.89 25.90
N VAL A 203 4.24 -9.99 26.00
CA VAL A 203 5.63 -9.99 26.49
C VAL A 203 6.55 -10.39 25.36
N VAL A 204 7.58 -9.58 25.15
CA VAL A 204 8.67 -9.80 24.21
C VAL A 204 9.91 -10.16 25.02
N ALA A 205 10.57 -11.26 24.69
CA ALA A 205 11.91 -11.57 25.19
C ALA A 205 12.94 -11.37 24.09
N GLU A 206 14.04 -10.67 24.35
CA GLU A 206 15.14 -10.45 23.41
C GLU A 206 16.44 -10.97 23.99
N SER A 207 17.29 -11.56 23.15
CA SER A 207 18.67 -11.90 23.49
C SER A 207 19.60 -11.60 22.32
N ASP A 208 20.85 -11.25 22.64
CA ASP A 208 21.92 -11.02 21.67
C ASP A 208 22.55 -12.33 21.15
N GLN A 209 22.10 -13.48 21.66
CA GLN A 209 22.50 -14.81 21.20
C GLN A 209 21.30 -15.74 21.03
N PRO A 210 21.42 -16.82 20.23
CA PRO A 210 20.38 -17.83 20.08
C PRO A 210 20.02 -18.52 21.40
N LEU A 211 18.73 -18.53 21.76
CA LEU A 211 18.19 -19.14 22.98
C LEU A 211 18.03 -20.67 22.85
N LEU A 212 19.12 -21.38 22.56
CA LEU A 212 19.12 -22.83 22.39
C LEU A 212 18.86 -23.54 23.72
N GLY A 213 17.72 -24.25 23.83
CA GLY A 213 17.37 -25.03 25.01
C GLY A 213 16.57 -24.29 26.09
N ALA A 214 16.22 -23.03 25.87
CA ALA A 214 15.29 -22.32 26.74
C ALA A 214 13.89 -22.95 26.65
N SER A 215 13.25 -23.22 27.80
CA SER A 215 11.89 -23.74 27.88
C SER A 215 11.02 -22.85 28.77
N PHE A 216 9.85 -22.50 28.28
CA PHE A 216 8.84 -21.73 29.02
C PHE A 216 7.73 -22.68 29.44
N VAL A 217 7.54 -22.86 30.75
CA VAL A 217 6.50 -23.73 31.30
C VAL A 217 5.42 -22.87 31.94
N PHE A 218 4.23 -22.90 31.34
CA PHE A 218 3.02 -22.31 31.90
C PHE A 218 2.28 -23.39 32.69
N ASN A 219 2.37 -23.36 34.02
CA ASN A 219 1.54 -24.24 34.82
C ASN A 219 0.10 -23.69 34.82
N GLU A 220 -0.87 -24.50 34.43
CA GLU A 220 -2.32 -24.26 34.61
C GLU A 220 -3.00 -23.15 33.79
N LEU A 221 -2.76 -23.10 32.48
CA LEU A 221 -3.72 -22.44 31.58
C LEU A 221 -4.92 -23.39 31.35
N ARG A 222 -6.14 -22.97 31.74
CA ARG A 222 -7.39 -23.71 31.49
C ARG A 222 -7.78 -23.75 30.01
N GLU A 223 -7.17 -22.91 29.18
CA GLU A 223 -7.27 -22.87 27.72
C GLU A 223 -5.85 -22.95 27.16
N PRO A 224 -5.56 -23.75 26.10
CA PRO A 224 -4.23 -23.77 25.53
C PRO A 224 -3.88 -22.37 24.99
N ALA A 225 -2.94 -21.67 25.64
CA ALA A 225 -2.40 -20.44 25.07
C ALA A 225 -1.72 -20.81 23.74
N LEU A 226 -2.22 -20.21 22.66
CA LEU A 226 -1.62 -20.30 21.34
C LEU A 226 -0.32 -19.49 21.36
N ALA A 227 0.78 -20.11 21.78
CA ALA A 227 2.12 -19.58 21.56
C ALA A 227 2.39 -19.56 20.05
N HIS A 228 2.20 -18.40 19.42
CA HIS A 228 2.67 -18.16 18.06
C HIS A 228 4.02 -17.47 18.16
N ALA A 229 5.07 -18.10 17.64
CA ALA A 229 6.30 -17.38 17.35
C ALA A 229 5.99 -16.41 16.21
N MET A 230 5.96 -15.11 16.52
CA MET A 230 5.83 -14.06 15.52
C MET A 230 7.24 -13.67 15.06
N PRO A 231 7.52 -13.62 13.76
CA PRO A 231 8.74 -13.03 13.21
C PRO A 231 8.93 -11.58 13.71
N LEU A 232 10.18 -11.15 13.94
CA LEU A 232 10.52 -9.84 14.50
C LEU A 232 9.97 -8.65 13.70
N ASP A 233 9.87 -8.82 12.39
CA ASP A 233 9.27 -7.88 11.43
C ASP A 233 7.75 -7.69 11.60
N GLN A 234 7.10 -8.50 12.44
CA GLN A 234 5.67 -8.42 12.73
C GLN A 234 5.38 -7.78 14.11
N LEU A 235 6.40 -7.29 14.83
CA LEU A 235 6.25 -6.66 16.14
C LEU A 235 5.85 -5.17 16.03
N PRO A 236 4.78 -4.70 16.70
CA PRO A 236 4.29 -3.32 16.58
C PRO A 236 5.26 -2.23 17.07
N ALA A 237 6.27 -2.61 17.86
CA ALA A 237 7.17 -1.69 18.57
C ALA A 237 8.68 -1.93 18.31
N VAL A 238 9.04 -2.89 17.45
CA VAL A 238 10.40 -2.94 16.86
C VAL A 238 10.34 -2.39 15.45
N ARG A 239 9.92 -1.12 15.33
CA ARG A 239 9.91 -0.39 14.06
C ARG A 239 11.23 0.38 13.90
N ASN A 240 12.30 -0.32 13.54
CA ASN A 240 13.37 0.30 12.72
C ASN A 240 12.89 0.29 11.26
N GLY A 241 11.70 0.85 11.03
CA GLY A 241 10.93 0.68 9.81
C GLY A 241 10.55 2.02 9.24
N SER A 242 10.29 2.05 7.93
CA SER A 242 9.91 3.27 7.24
C SER A 242 8.65 3.91 7.85
N GLU A 243 8.64 5.23 7.91
CA GLU A 243 7.53 6.04 8.42
C GLU A 243 6.99 6.93 7.30
N VAL A 244 5.66 7.07 7.23
CA VAL A 244 4.96 7.86 6.23
C VAL A 244 4.32 9.07 6.89
N SER A 245 4.55 10.26 6.36
CA SER A 245 3.92 11.50 6.82
C SER A 245 3.42 12.35 5.65
N THR A 246 2.45 13.21 5.92
CA THR A 246 2.00 14.23 4.97
C THR A 246 2.81 15.51 5.16
N LEU A 247 3.43 16.00 4.07
CA LEU A 247 4.23 17.24 4.09
C LEU A 247 3.40 18.47 3.75
N ALA A 248 2.59 18.38 2.70
CA ALA A 248 1.82 19.52 2.20
C ALA A 248 0.58 19.05 1.43
N SER A 249 -0.40 19.95 1.26
CA SER A 249 -1.59 19.75 0.46
C SER A 249 -1.82 20.92 -0.51
N ASP A 250 -2.18 20.61 -1.75
CA ASP A 250 -2.58 21.57 -2.79
C ASP A 250 -3.34 20.84 -3.89
N GLN A 251 -4.34 21.50 -4.49
CA GLN A 251 -5.12 20.92 -5.59
C GLN A 251 -4.26 20.52 -6.79
N GLY A 252 -3.07 21.09 -6.97
CA GLY A 252 -2.13 20.73 -8.02
C GLY A 252 -1.23 19.52 -7.73
N PHE A 253 -1.32 18.89 -6.55
CA PHE A 253 -0.49 17.72 -6.21
C PHE A 253 -1.07 16.42 -6.78
N VAL A 254 -0.97 16.26 -8.10
CA VAL A 254 -1.58 15.15 -8.83
C VAL A 254 -0.61 14.24 -9.56
N ASP A 255 0.59 14.72 -9.89
CA ASP A 255 1.45 13.98 -10.81
C ASP A 255 2.94 14.06 -10.42
N ALA A 256 3.83 14.07 -11.41
CA ALA A 256 5.28 14.00 -11.21
C ALA A 256 5.78 14.99 -10.15
N ILE A 257 6.78 14.52 -9.42
CA ILE A 257 7.46 15.26 -8.37
C ILE A 257 8.96 15.08 -8.55
N THR A 258 9.72 16.16 -8.40
CA THR A 258 11.20 16.13 -8.32
C THR A 258 11.67 16.89 -7.09
N VAL A 259 12.91 16.65 -6.69
CA VAL A 259 13.54 17.31 -5.53
C VAL A 259 14.87 17.94 -5.96
N ASP A 260 15.16 19.14 -5.46
CA ASP A 260 16.47 19.79 -5.64
C ASP A 260 17.46 19.45 -4.52
N GLY A 261 18.70 19.94 -4.63
CA GLY A 261 19.74 19.72 -3.62
C GLY A 261 19.49 20.39 -2.27
N GLU A 262 18.53 21.31 -2.17
CA GLU A 262 18.12 21.96 -0.92
C GLU A 262 16.93 21.24 -0.25
N GLY A 263 16.35 20.25 -0.93
CA GLY A 263 15.18 19.50 -0.46
C GLY A 263 13.85 20.17 -0.82
N ASN A 264 13.84 21.19 -1.69
CA ASN A 264 12.59 21.72 -2.23
C ASN A 264 12.01 20.74 -3.25
N LEU A 265 10.69 20.59 -3.23
CA LEU A 265 9.97 19.70 -4.15
C LEU A 265 9.28 20.50 -5.23
N TYR A 266 9.22 19.92 -6.42
CA TYR A 266 8.62 20.54 -7.60
C TYR A 266 7.56 19.60 -8.15
N VAL A 267 6.31 20.03 -8.15
CA VAL A 267 5.16 19.18 -8.45
C VAL A 267 4.41 19.71 -9.67
N SER A 268 4.17 18.84 -10.64
CA SER A 268 3.38 19.17 -11.83
C SER A 268 1.88 19.19 -11.52
N ASP A 269 1.26 20.35 -11.73
CA ASP A 269 -0.20 20.47 -11.69
C ASP A 269 -0.79 20.07 -13.04
N PHE A 270 -0.84 18.77 -13.32
CA PHE A 270 -1.23 18.23 -14.64
C PHE A 270 -2.70 18.52 -15.02
N PHE A 271 -3.62 18.46 -14.06
CA PHE A 271 -5.05 18.65 -14.28
C PHE A 271 -5.56 20.06 -13.98
N GLY A 272 -4.72 20.96 -13.44
CA GLY A 272 -5.13 22.33 -13.12
C GLY A 272 -6.16 22.40 -11.98
N GLY A 273 -6.11 21.46 -11.04
CA GLY A 273 -7.11 21.33 -9.96
C GLY A 273 -8.52 20.92 -10.41
N GLY A 274 -8.72 20.56 -11.68
CA GLY A 274 -10.01 20.17 -12.26
C GLY A 274 -10.33 18.67 -12.18
N ASP A 275 -11.37 18.28 -12.91
CA ASP A 275 -11.76 16.88 -13.11
C ASP A 275 -10.64 16.08 -13.78
N PHE A 276 -10.42 14.84 -13.34
CA PHE A 276 -9.34 13.96 -13.80
C PHE A 276 -9.40 13.56 -15.29
N ASN A 277 -10.41 14.02 -16.03
CA ASN A 277 -10.53 13.79 -17.48
C ASN A 277 -10.09 15.00 -18.31
N ASP A 278 -9.61 16.06 -17.66
CA ASP A 278 -9.37 17.35 -18.28
C ASP A 278 -7.97 17.86 -17.96
N ILE A 279 -7.06 17.67 -18.91
CA ILE A 279 -5.66 18.09 -18.78
C ILE A 279 -5.60 19.60 -19.04
N ARG A 280 -5.79 20.40 -17.98
CA ARG A 280 -5.78 21.87 -18.03
C ARG A 280 -4.70 22.50 -17.17
N GLY A 281 -3.75 21.69 -16.72
CA GLY A 281 -2.61 22.13 -15.95
C GLY A 281 -1.79 23.21 -16.62
N THR A 282 -1.42 24.25 -15.87
CA THR A 282 -0.64 25.38 -16.41
C THR A 282 0.61 25.73 -15.61
N ARG A 283 0.87 25.03 -14.50
CA ARG A 283 1.87 25.41 -13.51
C ARG A 283 2.67 24.23 -12.96
N VAL A 284 3.88 24.54 -12.54
CA VAL A 284 4.69 23.71 -11.64
C VAL A 284 4.73 24.41 -10.28
N LEU A 285 4.40 23.68 -9.23
CA LEU A 285 4.41 24.15 -7.85
C LEU A 285 5.76 23.86 -7.19
N LYS A 286 6.21 24.74 -6.30
CA LYS A 286 7.35 24.53 -5.39
C LYS A 286 6.81 24.29 -3.98
N VAL A 287 7.36 23.28 -3.29
CA VAL A 287 7.11 22.99 -1.88
C VAL A 287 8.44 23.09 -1.13
N SER A 288 8.52 23.90 -0.08
CA SER A 288 9.72 23.98 0.76
C SER A 288 9.86 22.72 1.64
N PRO A 289 11.04 22.46 2.23
CA PRO A 289 11.22 21.39 3.22
C PRO A 289 10.26 21.49 4.42
N GLU A 290 9.78 22.69 4.73
CA GLU A 290 8.80 22.98 5.79
C GLU A 290 7.35 22.80 5.36
N GLY A 291 7.10 22.53 4.08
CA GLY A 291 5.75 22.33 3.51
C GLY A 291 5.10 23.59 2.94
N ASP A 292 5.83 24.70 2.82
CA ASP A 292 5.28 25.93 2.24
C ASP A 292 5.12 25.79 0.72
N VAL A 293 3.91 26.03 0.21
CA VAL A 293 3.56 25.87 -1.21
C VAL A 293 3.55 27.21 -1.93
N SER A 294 4.20 27.27 -3.10
CA SER A 294 4.20 28.44 -4.00
C SER A 294 4.24 28.00 -5.46
N THR A 295 3.96 28.92 -6.39
CA THR A 295 4.16 28.65 -7.82
C THR A 295 5.63 28.82 -8.18
N TYR A 296 6.23 27.80 -8.80
CA TYR A 296 7.59 27.89 -9.34
C TYR A 296 7.61 28.54 -10.72
N ALA A 297 6.77 28.03 -11.63
CA ALA A 297 6.67 28.48 -13.00
C ALA A 297 5.24 28.25 -13.54
N GLU A 298 4.84 29.10 -14.49
CA GLU A 298 3.55 29.04 -15.18
C GLU A 298 3.76 29.15 -16.70
N GLY A 299 2.73 28.83 -17.49
CA GLY A 299 2.78 28.88 -18.95
C GLY A 299 2.91 27.51 -19.62
N PHE A 300 2.60 26.44 -18.87
CA PHE A 300 2.50 25.08 -19.38
C PHE A 300 1.09 24.78 -19.93
N ASP A 301 0.99 23.65 -20.64
CA ASP A 301 -0.24 23.07 -21.18
C ASP A 301 -0.20 21.55 -20.93
N GLY A 302 -0.60 21.16 -19.71
CA GLY A 302 -0.48 19.81 -19.18
C GLY A 302 0.95 19.45 -18.79
N PRO A 303 1.59 20.13 -17.81
CA PRO A 303 2.89 19.74 -17.30
C PRO A 303 2.82 18.36 -16.64
N LEU A 304 3.77 17.47 -16.94
CA LEU A 304 3.75 16.09 -16.48
C LEU A 304 5.11 15.68 -15.86
N GLY A 305 5.95 14.87 -16.51
CA GLY A 305 7.27 14.50 -16.03
C GLY A 305 8.27 15.67 -15.99
N GLN A 306 9.28 15.53 -15.13
CA GLN A 306 10.26 16.58 -14.85
C GLN A 306 11.67 16.00 -14.68
N ALA A 307 12.72 16.74 -15.06
CA ALA A 307 14.11 16.38 -14.81
C ALA A 307 15.00 17.63 -14.69
N TRP A 308 16.05 17.56 -13.87
CA TRP A 308 17.04 18.62 -13.69
C TRP A 308 18.32 18.32 -14.46
N ASP A 309 18.88 19.32 -15.14
CA ASP A 309 20.22 19.20 -15.71
C ASP A 309 21.32 19.60 -14.72
N SER A 310 22.58 19.38 -15.11
CA SER A 310 23.76 19.73 -14.31
C SER A 310 23.93 21.24 -14.04
N GLN A 311 23.19 22.09 -14.76
CA GLN A 311 23.22 23.56 -14.65
C GLN A 311 22.06 24.10 -13.80
N GLY A 312 21.17 23.24 -13.31
CA GLY A 312 20.00 23.62 -12.52
C GLY A 312 18.83 24.12 -13.34
N ASN A 313 18.77 23.80 -14.64
CA ASN A 313 17.57 24.02 -15.44
C ASN A 313 16.57 22.88 -15.19
N LEU A 314 15.30 23.23 -15.00
CA LEU A 314 14.20 22.25 -14.92
C LEU A 314 13.60 22.03 -16.30
N TYR A 315 13.59 20.78 -16.74
CA TYR A 315 12.90 20.34 -17.94
C TYR A 315 11.56 19.75 -17.54
N VAL A 316 10.50 20.10 -18.28
CA VAL A 316 9.13 19.68 -17.99
C VAL A 316 8.48 19.21 -19.30
N SER A 317 7.96 17.99 -19.31
CA SER A 317 7.18 17.50 -20.44
C SER A 317 5.83 18.21 -20.46
N ASN A 318 5.40 18.64 -21.63
CA ASN A 318 4.21 19.44 -21.81
C ASN A 318 3.22 18.66 -22.69
N TRP A 319 2.34 17.91 -22.04
CA TRP A 319 1.58 16.82 -22.65
C TRP A 319 0.72 17.26 -23.84
N ASN A 320 -0.11 18.29 -23.66
CA ASN A 320 -1.03 18.75 -24.70
C ASN A 320 -0.28 19.48 -25.83
N ALA A 321 0.80 20.18 -25.49
CA ALA A 321 1.61 20.92 -26.46
C ALA A 321 2.51 20.00 -27.30
N GLY A 322 2.80 18.77 -26.85
CA GLY A 322 3.71 17.86 -27.53
C GLY A 322 5.17 18.37 -27.55
N ASP A 323 5.53 19.16 -26.53
CA ASP A 323 6.87 19.75 -26.38
C ASP A 323 7.48 19.47 -25.01
N VAL A 324 8.79 19.71 -24.90
CA VAL A 324 9.49 19.82 -23.61
C VAL A 324 9.84 21.28 -23.40
N ARG A 325 9.47 21.79 -22.24
CA ARG A 325 9.78 23.14 -21.77
C ARG A 325 10.99 23.12 -20.85
N ARG A 326 11.79 24.19 -20.88
CA ARG A 326 12.92 24.40 -19.98
C ARG A 326 12.72 25.68 -19.19
N VAL A 327 12.88 25.59 -17.87
CA VAL A 327 12.90 26.72 -16.93
C VAL A 327 14.34 26.89 -16.44
N THR A 328 14.92 28.08 -16.66
CA THR A 328 16.27 28.36 -16.17
C THR A 328 16.28 28.73 -14.68
N PRO A 329 17.43 28.70 -13.97
CA PRO A 329 17.54 29.24 -12.62
C PRO A 329 17.10 30.70 -12.48
N ALA A 330 17.14 31.47 -13.57
CA ALA A 330 16.66 32.85 -13.62
C ALA A 330 15.12 32.96 -13.81
N GLY A 331 14.42 31.83 -13.93
CA GLY A 331 12.97 31.75 -14.14
C GLY A 331 12.52 31.90 -15.59
N GLU A 332 13.43 31.82 -16.56
CA GLU A 332 13.07 31.95 -17.98
C GLU A 332 12.49 30.62 -18.50
N LEU A 333 11.22 30.66 -18.96
CA LEU A 333 10.54 29.53 -19.59
C LEU A 333 10.70 29.57 -21.12
N THR A 334 11.25 28.51 -21.70
CA THR A 334 11.46 28.36 -23.15
C THR A 334 11.02 26.99 -23.66
N VAL A 335 10.69 26.88 -24.95
CA VAL A 335 10.55 25.57 -25.62
C VAL A 335 11.96 25.04 -25.88
N PHE A 336 12.26 23.84 -25.39
CA PHE A 336 13.55 23.20 -25.59
C PHE A 336 13.54 22.26 -26.80
N ALA A 337 12.54 21.40 -26.90
CA ALA A 337 12.38 20.45 -27.99
C ALA A 337 10.90 20.21 -28.28
N THR A 338 10.57 19.83 -29.51
CA THR A 338 9.21 19.58 -29.99
C THR A 338 9.14 18.27 -30.76
N GLY A 339 7.92 17.84 -31.12
CA GLY A 339 7.70 16.66 -31.95
C GLY A 339 7.41 15.39 -31.14
N PHE A 340 6.95 15.54 -29.91
CA PHE A 340 6.53 14.44 -29.05
C PHE A 340 5.01 14.27 -29.11
N ASN A 341 4.52 13.06 -28.86
CA ASN A 341 3.09 12.79 -28.74
C ASN A 341 2.81 12.07 -27.41
N GLY A 342 2.20 12.81 -26.49
CA GLY A 342 2.05 12.44 -25.08
C GLY A 342 3.39 12.27 -24.35
N PRO A 343 4.29 13.29 -24.34
CA PRO A 343 5.51 13.21 -23.56
C PRO A 343 5.16 13.06 -22.08
N SER A 344 5.69 12.02 -21.43
CA SER A 344 5.38 11.64 -20.05
C SER A 344 6.58 11.83 -19.13
N GLY A 345 7.27 10.78 -18.73
CA GLY A 345 8.44 10.89 -17.86
C GLY A 345 9.65 11.47 -18.59
N LEU A 346 10.46 12.16 -17.80
CA LEU A 346 11.74 12.73 -18.19
C LEU A 346 12.84 12.19 -17.28
N ALA A 347 14.01 11.91 -17.87
CA ALA A 347 15.24 11.63 -17.13
C ALA A 347 16.41 12.25 -17.88
N ILE A 348 17.44 12.70 -17.18
CA ILE A 348 18.65 13.29 -17.78
C ILE A 348 19.84 12.41 -17.41
N ASP A 349 20.69 12.10 -18.40
CA ASP A 349 21.93 11.36 -18.17
C ASP A 349 23.07 12.27 -17.68
N ALA A 350 24.21 11.67 -17.32
CA ALA A 350 25.39 12.40 -16.85
C ALA A 350 26.06 13.30 -17.92
N GLN A 351 25.57 13.30 -19.16
CA GLN A 351 26.03 14.17 -20.25
C GLN A 351 24.99 15.25 -20.61
N ASP A 352 23.97 15.44 -19.76
CA ASP A 352 22.83 16.34 -19.97
C ASP A 352 21.99 15.99 -21.21
N ASN A 353 22.03 14.74 -21.69
CA ASN A 353 21.04 14.29 -22.66
C ASN A 353 19.72 13.99 -21.94
N LEU A 354 18.64 14.57 -22.44
CA LEU A 354 17.30 14.36 -21.93
C LEU A 354 16.66 13.14 -22.62
N PHE A 355 16.12 12.23 -21.84
CA PHE A 355 15.33 11.10 -22.29
C PHE A 355 13.86 11.39 -22.01
N VAL A 356 13.01 11.13 -23.00
CA VAL A 356 11.58 11.45 -22.99
C VAL A 356 10.79 10.18 -23.27
N ALA A 357 10.03 9.71 -22.29
CA ALA A 357 9.04 8.67 -22.52
C ALA A 357 7.84 9.25 -23.27
N ASN A 358 7.31 8.51 -24.25
CA ASN A 358 6.17 8.95 -25.06
C ASN A 358 5.03 7.96 -24.91
N TYR A 359 3.99 8.38 -24.21
CA TYR A 359 2.86 7.53 -23.86
C TYR A 359 1.98 7.21 -25.08
N LEU A 360 1.77 8.19 -25.96
CA LEU A 360 0.91 8.05 -27.14
C LEU A 360 1.68 7.73 -28.43
N ASP A 361 3.00 7.97 -28.45
CA ASP A 361 3.82 7.82 -29.66
C ASP A 361 4.56 6.48 -29.73
N GLY A 362 3.89 5.49 -30.31
CA GLY A 362 4.58 4.35 -30.92
C GLY A 362 5.42 3.48 -29.98
N GLN A 363 5.25 3.61 -28.66
CA GLN A 363 5.97 2.86 -27.62
C GLN A 363 7.48 3.19 -27.67
N THR A 364 7.80 4.49 -27.52
CA THR A 364 9.16 5.03 -27.71
C THR A 364 9.72 5.75 -26.50
N ILE A 365 11.04 5.67 -26.35
CA ILE A 365 11.86 6.61 -25.59
C ILE A 365 12.66 7.43 -26.61
N HIS A 366 12.52 8.76 -26.57
CA HIS A 366 13.34 9.68 -27.34
C HIS A 366 14.55 10.14 -26.52
N ARG A 367 15.67 10.43 -27.17
CA ARG A 367 16.82 11.14 -26.61
C ARG A 367 16.96 12.50 -27.28
N VAL A 368 17.15 13.52 -26.48
CA VAL A 368 17.37 14.91 -26.87
C VAL A 368 18.74 15.35 -26.38
N THR A 369 19.61 15.79 -27.27
CA THR A 369 20.94 16.30 -26.90
C THR A 369 20.84 17.65 -26.16
N PRO A 370 21.87 18.12 -25.45
CA PRO A 370 21.89 19.48 -24.87
C PRO A 370 21.64 20.60 -25.90
N ALA A 371 21.93 20.34 -27.19
CA ALA A 371 21.67 21.26 -28.29
C ALA A 371 20.21 21.25 -28.78
N GLY A 372 19.35 20.38 -28.23
CA GLY A 372 17.94 20.23 -28.61
C GLY A 372 17.70 19.26 -29.78
N GLU A 373 18.70 18.47 -30.19
CA GLU A 373 18.54 17.52 -31.30
C GLU A 373 17.81 16.26 -30.83
N VAL A 374 16.65 15.96 -31.43
CA VAL A 374 15.79 14.82 -31.06
C VAL A 374 16.11 13.59 -31.90
N SER A 375 16.20 12.42 -31.27
CA SER A 375 16.37 11.12 -31.91
C SER A 375 15.61 10.03 -31.16
N VAL A 376 15.17 8.97 -31.84
CA VAL A 376 14.59 7.79 -31.17
C VAL A 376 15.73 7.01 -30.50
N PHE A 377 15.64 6.81 -29.19
CA PHE A 377 16.60 5.99 -28.44
C PHE A 377 16.21 4.51 -28.49
N VAL A 378 14.96 4.22 -28.13
CA VAL A 378 14.35 2.88 -28.21
C VAL A 378 12.93 3.00 -28.73
N GLN A 379 12.54 2.04 -29.56
CA GLN A 379 11.16 1.82 -29.98
C GLN A 379 10.89 0.33 -29.93
N ASP A 380 10.02 -0.09 -29.01
CA ASP A 380 9.69 -1.49 -28.80
C ASP A 380 8.25 -1.63 -28.30
N ALA A 381 7.51 -2.61 -28.83
CA ALA A 381 6.12 -2.84 -28.47
C ALA A 381 5.91 -3.28 -27.00
N ALA A 382 6.99 -3.64 -26.30
CA ALA A 382 6.92 -3.93 -24.88
C ALA A 382 6.79 -2.66 -24.01
N LEU A 383 7.09 -1.46 -24.55
CA LEU A 383 6.92 -0.18 -23.84
C LEU A 383 5.46 0.28 -23.87
N ASN A 384 4.61 -0.40 -23.09
CA ASN A 384 3.17 -0.19 -23.06
C ASN A 384 2.80 0.95 -22.09
N GLY A 385 2.73 2.18 -22.62
CA GLY A 385 2.45 3.38 -21.84
C GLY A 385 3.59 3.71 -20.89
N PRO A 386 4.81 3.97 -21.38
CA PRO A 386 5.93 4.34 -20.51
C PRO A 386 5.61 5.68 -19.83
N VAL A 387 5.74 5.73 -18.51
CA VAL A 387 5.50 6.94 -17.71
C VAL A 387 6.73 7.24 -16.86
N GLY A 388 6.99 6.51 -15.78
CA GLY A 388 8.20 6.73 -15.00
C GLY A 388 9.45 6.30 -15.75
N ILE A 389 10.50 7.14 -15.73
CA ILE A 389 11.84 6.79 -16.18
C ILE A 389 12.91 7.36 -15.23
N VAL A 390 14.00 6.63 -14.99
CA VAL A 390 15.11 7.10 -14.13
C VAL A 390 16.42 6.41 -14.49
N PHE A 391 17.56 7.07 -14.26
CA PHE A 391 18.88 6.45 -14.37
C PHE A 391 19.37 5.91 -13.01
N ASP A 392 20.15 4.82 -13.04
CA ASP A 392 21.06 4.49 -11.93
C ASP A 392 22.43 5.17 -12.09
N GLU A 393 23.34 4.97 -11.12
CA GLU A 393 24.69 5.54 -11.19
C GLU A 393 25.56 4.93 -12.30
N ALA A 394 25.18 3.78 -12.85
CA ALA A 394 25.88 3.12 -13.95
C ALA A 394 25.44 3.64 -15.33
N GLY A 395 24.41 4.49 -15.40
CA GLY A 395 23.85 5.00 -16.65
C GLY A 395 22.85 4.05 -17.31
N THR A 396 22.32 3.06 -16.58
CA THR A 396 21.20 2.25 -17.04
C THR A 396 19.91 3.02 -16.86
N LEU A 397 19.11 3.14 -17.93
CA LEU A 397 17.79 3.78 -17.86
C LEU A 397 16.75 2.72 -17.49
N TYR A 398 15.97 2.98 -16.44
CA TYR A 398 14.82 2.15 -16.08
C TYR A 398 13.53 2.81 -16.53
N VAL A 399 12.59 2.01 -17.01
CA VAL A 399 11.31 2.46 -17.56
C VAL A 399 10.17 1.66 -16.94
N ALA A 400 9.17 2.34 -16.39
CA ALA A 400 7.94 1.72 -15.93
C ALA A 400 6.81 1.92 -16.93
N ASN A 401 6.11 0.83 -17.21
CA ASN A 401 4.87 0.84 -17.96
C ASN A 401 3.68 1.08 -17.02
N TYR A 402 2.93 2.12 -17.32
CA TYR A 402 1.70 2.44 -16.62
C TYR A 402 0.58 1.43 -16.90
N ASN A 403 0.56 0.84 -18.10
CA ASN A 403 -0.58 0.02 -18.55
C ASN A 403 -0.54 -1.44 -18.07
N ASP A 404 0.65 -2.01 -17.88
CA ASP A 404 0.82 -3.43 -17.57
C ASP A 404 1.79 -3.72 -16.41
N GLY A 405 2.30 -2.67 -15.77
CA GLY A 405 3.14 -2.75 -14.58
C GLY A 405 4.52 -3.37 -14.79
N LYS A 406 4.97 -3.51 -16.03
CA LYS A 406 6.34 -3.97 -16.33
C LYS A 406 7.36 -2.87 -16.07
N ILE A 407 8.52 -3.27 -15.58
CA ILE A 407 9.69 -2.42 -15.40
C ILE A 407 10.82 -2.98 -16.24
N PHE A 408 11.37 -2.16 -17.13
CA PHE A 408 12.49 -2.53 -18.00
C PHE A 408 13.76 -1.77 -17.63
N SER A 409 14.91 -2.40 -17.86
CA SER A 409 16.22 -1.74 -17.92
C SER A 409 16.64 -1.57 -19.38
N LEU A 410 17.24 -0.43 -19.71
CA LEU A 410 17.80 -0.12 -21.01
C LEU A 410 19.28 0.24 -20.82
N SER A 411 20.17 -0.48 -21.51
CA SER A 411 21.60 -0.14 -21.52
C SER A 411 21.85 1.21 -22.21
N PRO A 412 23.04 1.83 -22.07
CA PRO A 412 23.40 3.05 -22.81
C PRO A 412 23.28 2.92 -24.34
N GLU A 413 23.35 1.71 -24.88
CA GLU A 413 23.17 1.38 -26.29
C GLU A 413 21.70 1.08 -26.66
N GLY A 414 20.78 1.13 -25.70
CA GLY A 414 19.35 0.87 -25.90
C GLY A 414 18.94 -0.59 -25.82
N ALA A 415 19.81 -1.49 -25.32
CA ALA A 415 19.44 -2.89 -25.14
C ALA A 415 18.45 -3.03 -23.98
N MET A 416 17.23 -3.51 -24.28
CA MET A 416 16.14 -3.59 -23.32
C MET A 416 16.03 -4.97 -22.67
N SER A 417 15.78 -5.02 -21.36
CA SER A 417 15.53 -6.25 -20.59
C SER A 417 14.43 -6.04 -19.56
N LEU A 418 13.57 -7.04 -19.36
CA LEU A 418 12.54 -7.01 -18.32
C LEU A 418 13.17 -7.28 -16.96
N ILE A 419 12.95 -6.39 -15.99
CA ILE A 419 13.41 -6.54 -14.61
C ILE A 419 12.32 -7.18 -13.77
N ALA A 420 11.13 -6.59 -13.76
CA ALA A 420 10.04 -7.01 -12.90
C ALA A 420 8.67 -6.69 -13.50
N GLN A 421 7.63 -7.27 -12.92
CA GLN A 421 6.25 -6.87 -13.18
C GLN A 421 5.48 -6.77 -11.87
N ILE A 422 4.98 -5.57 -11.57
CA ILE A 422 4.01 -5.34 -10.51
C ILE A 422 2.63 -5.63 -11.09
N ARG A 423 1.87 -6.53 -10.46
CA ARG A 423 0.54 -6.93 -10.94
C ARG A 423 -0.53 -6.05 -10.33
N GLY A 424 -1.29 -5.35 -11.17
CA GLY A 424 -2.45 -4.59 -10.74
C GLY A 424 -3.53 -4.57 -11.84
N PRO A 425 -4.49 -3.63 -11.76
CA PRO A 425 -5.47 -3.46 -12.83
C PRO A 425 -4.77 -3.15 -14.16
N ASN A 426 -5.41 -3.52 -15.27
CA ASN A 426 -4.95 -3.06 -16.60
C ASN A 426 -5.19 -1.55 -16.69
N PHE A 427 -4.16 -0.78 -17.04
CA PHE A 427 -4.09 0.68 -16.83
C PHE A 427 -4.04 1.04 -15.33
N PHE A 428 -3.39 2.16 -15.01
CA PHE A 428 -3.25 2.60 -13.61
C PHE A 428 -2.39 1.67 -12.74
N THR A 429 -1.57 0.80 -13.33
CA THR A 429 -0.80 -0.18 -12.56
C THR A 429 0.36 0.48 -11.84
N ILE A 430 1.27 1.11 -12.58
CA ILE A 430 2.44 1.85 -12.05
C ILE A 430 2.34 3.32 -12.46
N GLY A 431 2.69 4.23 -11.55
CA GLY A 431 2.87 5.65 -11.89
C GLY A 431 4.31 5.93 -12.32
N TYR A 432 5.09 6.43 -11.38
CA TYR A 432 6.49 6.74 -11.58
C TYR A 432 7.40 5.76 -10.85
N LEU A 433 8.68 5.82 -11.22
CA LEU A 433 9.76 5.17 -10.48
C LEU A 433 10.85 6.18 -10.13
N THR A 434 11.55 5.90 -9.05
CA THR A 434 12.80 6.58 -8.69
C THR A 434 13.84 5.54 -8.30
N TYR A 435 15.12 5.92 -8.33
CA TYR A 435 16.23 5.05 -7.97
C TYR A 435 16.97 5.65 -6.77
N ALA A 436 17.19 4.84 -5.75
CA ALA A 436 18.00 5.21 -4.59
C ALA A 436 18.58 3.99 -3.88
N GLY A 437 19.84 4.09 -3.45
CA GLY A 437 20.50 3.06 -2.65
C GLY A 437 20.50 1.66 -3.30
N GLY A 438 20.73 1.59 -4.62
CA GLY A 438 20.78 0.31 -5.35
C GLY A 438 19.43 -0.32 -5.66
N HIS A 439 18.32 0.39 -5.44
CA HIS A 439 16.97 -0.13 -5.65
C HIS A 439 16.10 0.86 -6.41
N LEU A 440 15.11 0.32 -7.12
CA LEU A 440 14.02 1.10 -7.67
C LEU A 440 12.88 1.17 -6.66
N TYR A 441 12.21 2.31 -6.61
CA TYR A 441 10.98 2.50 -5.87
C TYR A 441 9.88 2.92 -6.82
N ALA A 442 8.79 2.15 -6.87
CA ALA A 442 7.71 2.33 -7.81
C ALA A 442 6.39 2.58 -7.09
N THR A 443 5.62 3.55 -7.57
CA THR A 443 4.24 3.76 -7.10
C THR A 443 3.30 2.84 -7.86
N ALA A 444 2.48 2.07 -7.14
CA ALA A 444 1.44 1.26 -7.75
C ALA A 444 0.08 1.92 -7.52
N ILE A 445 -0.36 2.72 -8.50
CA ILE A 445 -1.45 3.68 -8.34
C ILE A 445 -2.76 2.96 -8.00
N GLY A 446 -3.11 1.94 -8.79
CA GLY A 446 -4.31 1.13 -8.65
C GLY A 446 -4.23 0.09 -7.54
N GLU A 447 -3.09 -0.03 -6.87
CA GLU A 447 -2.94 -0.89 -5.70
C GLU A 447 -2.82 -0.11 -4.39
N GLY A 448 -2.69 1.22 -4.39
CA GLY A 448 -2.53 2.00 -3.16
C GLY A 448 -1.24 1.66 -2.40
N LYS A 449 -0.17 1.29 -3.11
CA LYS A 449 1.10 0.81 -2.53
C LYS A 449 2.33 1.44 -3.16
N ILE A 450 3.43 1.37 -2.44
CA ILE A 450 4.78 1.68 -2.89
C ILE A 450 5.60 0.41 -2.84
N TYR A 451 6.25 0.08 -3.95
CA TYR A 451 7.07 -1.11 -4.08
C TYR A 451 8.56 -0.75 -4.09
N LYS A 452 9.37 -1.57 -3.42
CA LYS A 452 10.82 -1.61 -3.57
C LYS A 452 11.16 -2.77 -4.49
N VAL A 453 11.94 -2.50 -5.53
CA VAL A 453 12.31 -3.45 -6.57
C VAL A 453 13.83 -3.53 -6.66
N SER A 454 14.39 -4.73 -6.53
CA SER A 454 15.82 -4.97 -6.76
C SER A 454 16.12 -4.95 -8.26
N LEU A 455 17.37 -4.65 -8.62
CA LEU A 455 17.80 -4.66 -10.01
C LEU A 455 17.83 -6.07 -10.64
N ASP A 456 17.76 -7.12 -9.80
CA ASP A 456 17.64 -8.51 -10.22
C ASP A 456 16.17 -8.97 -10.34
N GLY A 457 15.20 -8.10 -10.03
CA GLY A 457 13.77 -8.32 -10.25
C GLY A 457 12.96 -8.74 -9.02
N ASP A 458 13.53 -8.75 -7.82
CA ASP A 458 12.78 -9.02 -6.60
C ASP A 458 11.89 -7.82 -6.25
N VAL A 459 10.60 -8.09 -6.01
CA VAL A 459 9.61 -7.06 -5.71
C VAL A 459 9.08 -7.26 -4.30
N SER A 460 9.09 -6.20 -3.50
CA SER A 460 8.54 -6.18 -2.13
C SER A 460 7.73 -4.91 -1.88
N VAL A 461 6.72 -5.00 -1.03
CA VAL A 461 5.96 -3.81 -0.60
C VAL A 461 6.82 -3.03 0.38
N LEU A 462 7.10 -1.77 0.07
CA LEU A 462 7.75 -0.83 0.98
C LEU A 462 6.72 -0.21 1.93
N ALA A 463 5.60 0.28 1.37
CA ALA A 463 4.58 1.00 2.12
C ALA A 463 3.20 0.80 1.50
N GLY A 464 2.15 0.92 2.32
CA GLY A 464 0.76 0.90 1.88
C GLY A 464 0.05 -0.41 2.19
N THR A 465 -1.14 -0.32 2.78
CA THR A 465 -2.02 -1.48 3.00
C THR A 465 -2.79 -1.92 1.75
N GLY A 466 -2.85 -1.03 0.75
CA GLY A 466 -3.67 -1.15 -0.46
C GLY A 466 -5.11 -0.67 -0.34
N GLY A 467 -5.46 -0.03 0.79
CA GLY A 467 -6.64 0.83 0.87
C GLY A 467 -6.45 2.14 0.11
N PHE A 468 -7.55 2.88 -0.08
CA PHE A 468 -7.57 4.21 -0.72
C PHE A 468 -8.08 5.26 0.27
N ASP A 469 -7.17 5.84 1.01
CA ASP A 469 -7.39 6.88 2.03
C ASP A 469 -6.08 7.62 2.30
N LEU A 470 -6.08 8.60 3.20
CA LEU A 470 -4.90 9.30 3.67
C LEU A 470 -4.64 8.99 5.15
N VAL A 471 -3.84 7.96 5.37
CA VAL A 471 -3.42 7.55 6.73
C VAL A 471 -1.89 7.60 6.80
N ASP A 472 -1.39 8.45 7.69
CA ASP A 472 0.02 8.57 8.07
C ASP A 472 0.41 7.56 9.15
N GLY A 473 1.72 7.48 9.42
CA GLY A 473 2.33 6.60 10.39
C GLY A 473 3.19 5.54 9.70
N PRO A 474 3.43 4.41 10.36
CA PRO A 474 4.36 3.43 9.86
C PRO A 474 4.00 2.93 8.47
N ALA A 475 5.01 2.67 7.63
CA ALA A 475 4.83 2.33 6.22
C ALA A 475 3.90 1.14 5.97
N ALA A 476 3.93 0.13 6.84
CA ALA A 476 3.05 -1.04 6.74
C ALA A 476 1.56 -0.73 7.02
N ASP A 477 1.27 0.33 7.78
CA ASP A 477 -0.08 0.73 8.18
C ASP A 477 -0.57 1.96 7.40
N ALA A 478 0.33 2.66 6.73
CA ALA A 478 0.01 3.84 5.94
C ALA A 478 -0.96 3.49 4.80
N VAL A 479 -1.81 4.45 4.46
CA VAL A 479 -2.76 4.34 3.36
C VAL A 479 -2.57 5.52 2.41
N PHE A 480 -2.62 5.23 1.11
CA PHE A 480 -2.41 6.22 0.05
C PHE A 480 -3.68 6.38 -0.79
N ALA A 481 -4.09 7.61 -1.01
CA ALA A 481 -5.14 7.97 -1.96
C ALA A 481 -4.49 8.07 -3.35
N ASN A 482 -4.27 6.89 -3.93
CA ASN A 482 -3.64 6.65 -5.22
C ASN A 482 -2.24 7.30 -5.39
N PRO A 483 -1.18 6.56 -5.05
CA PRO A 483 0.19 7.06 -5.16
C PRO A 483 0.62 7.18 -6.63
N ASN A 484 1.22 8.30 -7.06
CA ASN A 484 1.60 8.53 -8.47
C ASN A 484 3.06 8.99 -8.66
N GLY A 485 3.35 10.28 -8.57
CA GLY A 485 4.72 10.80 -8.69
C GLY A 485 5.57 10.29 -7.53
N ILE A 486 6.84 9.97 -7.79
CA ILE A 486 7.81 9.61 -6.74
C ILE A 486 9.22 10.09 -7.09
N THR A 487 9.95 10.57 -6.08
CA THR A 487 11.36 10.95 -6.18
C THR A 487 12.08 10.67 -4.87
N ALA A 488 13.40 10.51 -4.91
CA ALA A 488 14.22 10.24 -3.72
C ALA A 488 15.05 11.48 -3.36
N ALA A 489 15.23 11.71 -2.06
CA ALA A 489 16.24 12.65 -1.56
C ALA A 489 17.64 12.21 -2.03
N ALA A 490 18.55 13.18 -2.21
CA ALA A 490 19.90 12.91 -2.71
C ALA A 490 20.72 11.96 -1.81
N ASP A 491 20.45 11.94 -0.50
CA ASP A 491 21.07 11.03 0.46
C ASP A 491 20.41 9.64 0.50
N GLY A 492 19.32 9.44 -0.24
CA GLY A 492 18.51 8.23 -0.23
C GLY A 492 17.75 7.99 1.08
N SER A 493 17.70 8.95 2.01
CA SER A 493 17.07 8.77 3.33
C SER A 493 15.55 8.94 3.29
N ARG A 494 15.02 9.56 2.23
CA ARG A 494 13.59 9.85 2.06
C ARG A 494 13.13 9.63 0.63
N LEU A 495 11.90 9.17 0.49
CA LEU A 495 11.13 9.23 -0.75
C LEU A 495 10.02 10.26 -0.59
N TYR A 496 9.80 11.07 -1.62
CA TYR A 496 8.68 11.99 -1.71
C TYR A 496 7.74 11.50 -2.80
N MET A 497 6.45 11.55 -2.54
CA MET A 497 5.46 11.08 -3.50
C MET A 497 4.23 11.98 -3.51
N THR A 498 3.53 12.01 -4.64
CA THR A 498 2.20 12.59 -4.73
C THR A 498 1.14 11.53 -4.52
N SER A 499 0.17 11.82 -3.65
CA SER A 499 -1.05 11.03 -3.51
C SER A 499 -2.16 11.76 -4.26
N PHE A 500 -2.37 11.40 -5.53
CA PHE A 500 -3.05 12.30 -6.47
C PHE A 500 -4.50 12.55 -6.10
N ALA A 501 -5.23 11.53 -5.63
CA ALA A 501 -6.64 11.68 -5.25
C ALA A 501 -6.76 12.45 -3.93
N GLY A 502 -5.75 12.30 -3.07
CA GLY A 502 -5.62 13.01 -1.81
C GLY A 502 -5.15 14.45 -1.94
N ARG A 503 -4.58 14.84 -3.09
CA ARG A 503 -4.04 16.20 -3.34
C ARG A 503 -2.96 16.58 -2.32
N VAL A 504 -2.09 15.62 -1.98
CA VAL A 504 -1.03 15.77 -0.97
C VAL A 504 0.32 15.28 -1.48
N VAL A 505 1.38 15.87 -0.94
CA VAL A 505 2.73 15.30 -0.96
C VAL A 505 2.93 14.49 0.33
N ARG A 506 3.35 13.24 0.18
CA ARG A 506 3.75 12.37 1.31
C ARG A 506 5.25 12.14 1.30
N VAL A 507 5.81 11.90 2.48
CA VAL A 507 7.21 11.58 2.71
C VAL A 507 7.28 10.18 3.30
N ILE A 508 8.17 9.34 2.77
CA ILE A 508 8.51 8.03 3.32
C ILE A 508 9.96 8.12 3.80
N THR A 509 10.16 8.08 5.11
CA THR A 509 11.51 8.02 5.68
C THR A 509 12.01 6.58 5.59
N LEU A 510 13.19 6.37 5.04
CA LEU A 510 13.85 5.07 4.96
C LEU A 510 14.77 4.87 6.19
N PRO A 511 14.93 3.62 6.66
CA PRO A 511 15.70 3.31 7.87
C PRO A 511 17.22 3.51 7.73
#